data_AF-A0A951SXM1-F1
#
_entry.id   AF-A0A951SXM1-F1
#
_cell.length_a   1.000
_cell.length_b   1.000
_cell.length_c   1.000
_cell.angle_alpha   90.00
_cell.angle_beta   90.00
_cell.angle_gamma   90.00
#
_symmetry.space_group_name_H-M   'P 1'
#
loop_
_entity.id
_entity.type
_entity.pdbx_description
1 polymer ?
#
loop_
_entity_poly.entity_id
_entity_poly.type
_entity_poly.pdbx_seq_one_letter_code
_entity_poly.pdbx_strand_id
1 'polypeptide(L)' 'SDAADHAYQLSKKSGQVFIHPFNDDQVIAGQGTIGLELIRQLPDIDSVYVPVGGGGLISGIAIFLKTVLPT' A
#
# COMPACT_ATOMS: atom_id res chain seq x y z
N SER A 1 4.92 17.74 5.18
CA SER A 1 4.32 19.01 4.70
C SER A 1 3.65 19.63 5.90
N ASP A 2 3.56 20.96 5.95
CA ASP A 2 3.05 21.67 7.13
C ASP A 2 1.68 21.14 7.59
N ALA A 3 0.79 20.81 6.65
CA ALA A 3 -0.50 20.20 6.94
C ALA A 3 -0.40 18.78 7.54
N ALA A 4 0.51 17.94 7.02
CA ALA A 4 0.73 16.59 7.56
C ALA A 4 1.37 16.65 8.96
N ASP A 5 2.30 17.58 9.17
CA ASP A 5 2.95 17.78 10.46
C ASP A 5 1.94 18.28 11.49
N HIS A 6 1.07 19.23 11.10
CA HIS A 6 -0.02 19.68 11.94
C HIS A 6 -1.01 18.55 12.28
N ALA A 7 -1.41 17.74 11.30
CA ALA A 7 -2.30 16.59 11.54
C ALA A 7 -1.66 15.56 12.49
N TYR A 8 -0.37 15.29 12.35
CA TYR A 8 0.36 14.41 13.26
C TYR A 8 0.41 14.98 14.69
N GLN A 9 0.68 16.28 14.85
CA GLN A 9 0.64 16.91 16.19
C GLN A 9 -0.76 16.93 16.79
N LEU A 10 -1.79 17.17 15.98
CA LEU A 10 -3.18 17.12 16.43
C LEU A 10 -3.53 15.73 16.96
N SER A 11 -3.14 14.67 16.25
CA SER A 11 -3.37 13.29 16.68
C SER A 11 -2.80 13.00 18.07
N LYS A 12 -1.58 13.48 18.35
CA LYS A 12 -0.94 13.35 19.67
C LYS A 12 -1.69 14.09 20.78
N LYS A 13 -2.27 15.25 20.47
CA LYS A 13 -2.99 16.08 21.43
C LYS A 13 -4.42 15.59 21.69
N SER A 14 -5.10 15.12 20.66
CA SER A 14 -6.50 14.67 20.74
C SER A 14 -6.66 13.19 21.11
N GLY A 15 -5.56 12.42 21.09
CA GLY A 15 -5.60 10.96 21.30
C GLY A 15 -6.16 10.20 20.10
N GLN A 16 -6.26 10.84 18.93
CA GLN A 16 -6.70 10.20 17.69
C GLN A 16 -5.56 9.38 17.06
N VAL A 17 -5.92 8.37 16.28
CA VAL A 17 -4.96 7.59 15.50
C VAL A 17 -4.63 8.33 14.21
N PHE A 18 -3.34 8.55 13.96
CA PHE A 18 -2.88 9.07 12.68
C PHE A 18 -2.69 7.91 11.69
N ILE A 19 -3.43 7.93 10.58
CA ILE A 19 -3.32 6.93 9.52
C ILE A 19 -2.35 7.45 8.46
N HIS A 20 -1.20 6.79 8.30
CA HIS A 20 -0.23 7.17 7.29
C HIS A 20 -0.75 6.77 5.90
N PRO A 21 -0.68 7.63 4.86
CA PRO A 21 -1.22 7.33 3.54
C PRO A 21 -0.52 6.19 2.77
N PHE A 22 0.57 5.60 3.30
CA PHE A 22 1.33 4.56 2.59
C PHE A 22 2.29 3.77 3.48
N ASN A 23 2.88 4.38 4.52
CA ASN A 23 3.81 3.73 5.45
C ASN A 23 3.06 3.22 6.69
N ASP A 24 2.09 2.35 6.46
CA ASP A 24 1.29 1.66 7.46
C ASP A 24 0.98 0.25 6.94
N ASP A 25 1.19 -0.77 7.77
CA ASP A 25 1.08 -2.17 7.34
C ASP A 25 -0.32 -2.53 6.83
N GLN A 26 -1.38 -1.95 7.42
CA GLN A 26 -2.75 -2.21 6.98
C GLN A 26 -3.05 -1.50 5.66
N VAL A 27 -2.51 -0.30 5.47
CA VAL A 27 -2.63 0.40 4.18
C VAL A 27 -1.95 -0.39 3.08
N ILE A 28 -0.72 -0.89 3.32
CA ILE A 28 0.05 -1.72 2.38
C ILE A 28 -0.69 -3.02 2.07
N ALA A 29 -1.15 -3.73 3.10
CA ALA A 29 -1.92 -4.96 2.95
C ALA A 29 -3.20 -4.75 2.13
N GLY A 30 -3.91 -3.64 2.39
CA GLY A 30 -5.08 -3.23 1.61
C GLY A 30 -4.75 -3.05 0.13
N GLN A 31 -3.63 -2.39 -0.21
CA GLN A 31 -3.22 -2.24 -1.62
C GLN A 31 -2.87 -3.59 -2.27
N GLY A 32 -2.35 -4.54 -1.49
CA GLY A 32 -2.02 -5.89 -1.98
C GLY A 32 -3.20 -6.70 -2.47
N THR A 33 -4.43 -6.33 -2.10
CA THR A 33 -5.66 -6.97 -2.62
C THR A 33 -5.80 -6.82 -4.14
N ILE A 34 -5.23 -5.76 -4.73
CA ILE A 34 -5.17 -5.59 -6.19
C ILE A 34 -4.35 -6.73 -6.83
N GLY A 35 -3.29 -7.20 -6.16
CA GLY A 35 -2.52 -8.36 -6.62
C GLY A 35 -3.37 -9.64 -6.72
N LEU A 36 -4.29 -9.84 -5.79
CA LEU A 36 -5.24 -10.97 -5.82
C LEU A 36 -6.22 -10.86 -7.00
N GLU A 37 -6.69 -9.65 -7.29
CA GLU A 37 -7.57 -9.41 -8.43
C GLU A 37 -6.84 -9.64 -9.76
N LEU A 38 -5.61 -9.14 -9.89
CA LEU A 38 -4.77 -9.31 -11.08
C LEU A 38 -4.59 -10.78 -11.45
N ILE A 39 -4.20 -11.65 -10.52
CA ILE A 39 -3.99 -13.09 -10.83
C ILE A 39 -5.29 -13.82 -11.18
N ARG A 40 -6.44 -13.35 -10.66
CA ARG A 40 -7.75 -13.94 -10.95
C ARG A 40 -8.26 -13.55 -12.32
N GLN A 41 -7.94 -12.34 -12.76
CA GLN A 41 -8.40 -11.78 -14.03
C GLN A 41 -7.43 -12.04 -15.18
N LEU A 42 -6.13 -12.15 -14.87
CA LEU A 42 -5.04 -12.37 -15.81
C LEU A 42 -4.05 -13.40 -15.22
N PRO A 43 -4.33 -14.71 -15.35
CA PRO A 43 -3.54 -15.75 -14.69
C PRO A 43 -2.11 -15.89 -15.22
N ASP A 44 -1.87 -15.52 -16.49
CA ASP A 44 -0.57 -15.64 -17.16
C ASP A 44 0.13 -14.27 -17.29
N ILE A 45 0.17 -13.50 -16.20
CA ILE A 45 0.75 -12.15 -16.20
C ILE A 45 2.29 -12.22 -16.11
N ASP A 46 2.98 -11.78 -17.16
CA ASP A 46 4.45 -11.75 -17.17
C ASP A 46 5.04 -10.53 -16.45
N SER A 47 4.32 -9.41 -16.44
CA SER A 47 4.83 -8.12 -15.95
C SER A 47 3.71 -7.20 -15.48
N VAL A 48 3.97 -6.48 -14.40
CA VAL A 48 3.04 -5.52 -13.79
C VAL A 48 3.75 -4.18 -13.61
N TYR A 49 3.21 -3.13 -14.24
CA TYR A 49 3.70 -1.76 -14.07
C TYR A 49 2.84 -1.04 -13.04
N VAL A 50 3.48 -0.49 -12.01
CA VAL A 50 2.80 0.16 -10.88
C VAL A 50 3.29 1.60 -10.74
N PRO A 51 2.40 2.62 -10.69
CA PRO A 51 2.81 3.99 -10.41
C PRO A 51 3.34 4.12 -8.97
N VAL A 52 4.39 4.90 -8.78
CA VAL A 52 5.06 5.04 -7.49
C VAL A 52 5.03 6.48 -7.02
N GLY A 53 4.25 6.72 -5.96
CA GLY A 53 4.34 7.90 -5.11
C GLY A 53 5.12 7.57 -3.83
N GLY A 54 4.41 7.43 -2.70
CA GLY A 54 5.00 7.01 -1.42
C GLY A 54 5.32 5.52 -1.28
N GLY A 55 5.06 4.70 -2.30
CA GLY A 55 5.44 3.29 -2.35
C GLY A 55 4.40 2.28 -1.85
N GLY A 56 3.38 2.69 -1.09
CA GLY A 56 2.40 1.74 -0.50
C GLY A 56 1.69 0.83 -1.51
N LEU A 57 1.37 1.36 -2.69
CA LEU A 57 0.73 0.59 -3.78
C LEU A 57 1.66 -0.50 -4.33
N ILE A 58 2.87 -0.13 -4.76
CA ILE A 58 3.84 -1.09 -5.31
C ILE A 58 4.27 -2.11 -4.25
N SER A 59 4.45 -1.69 -2.99
CA SER A 59 4.77 -2.60 -1.89
C SER A 59 3.67 -3.64 -1.69
N GLY A 60 2.40 -3.23 -1.59
CA GLY A 60 1.30 -4.15 -1.40
C GLY A 60 1.16 -5.17 -2.54
N ILE A 61 1.14 -4.67 -3.78
CA ILE A 61 1.03 -5.52 -4.97
C ILE A 61 2.22 -6.48 -5.06
N ALA A 62 3.46 -5.99 -4.89
CA ALA A 62 4.66 -6.81 -5.01
C ALA A 62 4.75 -7.86 -3.90
N ILE A 63 4.41 -7.53 -2.64
CA ILE A 63 4.38 -8.50 -1.54
C ILE A 63 3.43 -9.65 -1.88
N PHE A 64 2.21 -9.34 -2.32
CA PHE A 64 1.25 -10.38 -2.67
C PHE A 64 1.77 -11.22 -3.84
N LEU A 65 2.10 -10.58 -4.97
CA LEU A 65 2.53 -11.27 -6.18
C LEU A 65 3.78 -12.12 -5.95
N LYS A 66 4.80 -11.62 -5.24
CA LYS A 66 6.02 -12.42 -4.97
C LYS A 66 5.82 -13.50 -3.91
N THR A 67 4.74 -13.46 -3.14
CA THR A 67 4.34 -14.56 -2.26
C THR A 67 3.67 -15.69 -3.05
N VAL A 68 2.84 -15.37 -4.06
CA VAL A 68 2.05 -16.37 -4.80
C VAL A 68 2.66 -16.80 -6.14
N LEU A 69 3.45 -15.92 -6.77
CA LEU A 69 4.15 -16.06 -8.06
C LEU A 69 5.60 -15.54 -7.89
N PRO A 70 6.48 -16.33 -7.26
CA PRO A 70 7.80 -15.86 -6.83
C PRO A 70 8.76 -15.52 -7.98
N THR A 71 8.64 -16.28 -9.08
CA THR A 71 9.47 -16.20 -10.29
C THR A 71 9.00 -15.08 -11.20
#